data_AF-A0A165J3J5-F1
#
_entry.id   AF-A0A165J3J5-F1
#
_cell.length_a   1.000
_cell.length_b   1.000
_cell.length_c   1.000
_cell.angle_alpha   90.00
_cell.angle_beta   90.00
_cell.angle_gamma   90.00
#
_symmetry.space_group_name_H-M   'P 1'
#
loop_
_entity.id
_entity.type
_entity.pdbx_description
1 polymer ?
#
loop_
_entity_poly.entity_id
_entity_poly.type
_entity_poly.pdbx_seq_one_letter_code
_entity_poly.pdbx_strand_id
1 'polypeptide(L)'
;MAVPNESLPVNLFKILDPSEFPTGAPSAASLSSISTMPSTALDKSEGFIHMARARQLSLPLSRFFADVDEIVLVRVVWDKVKDDIRWDKISSGDEYPHLLRDLRGDDCDEVKVVQREGKDWPERIESEKGWVWS
;
A
#
# COMPACT_ATOMS: atom_id res chain seq x y z
N MET A 1 1.83 18.44 -8.76
CA MET A 1 2.37 17.78 -9.96
C MET A 1 1.37 16.73 -10.42
N ALA A 2 1.14 16.57 -11.72
CA ALA A 2 0.18 15.59 -12.22
C ALA A 2 0.66 14.16 -11.88
N VAL A 3 -0.26 13.30 -11.45
CA VAL A 3 -0.03 11.84 -11.38
C VAL A 3 0.38 11.36 -12.77
N PRO A 4 1.50 10.62 -12.91
CA PRO A 4 1.93 10.09 -14.19
C PRO A 4 0.88 9.12 -14.77
N ASN A 5 0.11 9.62 -15.74
CA ASN A 5 -0.59 8.88 -16.79
C ASN A 5 -1.82 8.01 -16.44
N GLU A 6 -2.64 8.38 -15.45
CA GLU A 6 -3.94 7.72 -15.18
C GLU A 6 -5.07 8.73 -14.91
N SER A 7 -6.27 8.45 -15.44
CA SER A 7 -7.43 9.38 -15.49
C SER A 7 -8.59 9.01 -14.53
N LEU A 8 -8.35 8.19 -13.51
CA LEU A 8 -9.37 7.67 -12.58
C LEU A 8 -8.91 7.89 -11.14
N PRO A 9 -9.80 7.83 -10.11
CA PRO A 9 -9.37 8.09 -8.74
C PRO A 9 -8.24 7.14 -8.37
N VAL A 10 -7.07 7.73 -8.09
CA VAL A 10 -5.85 6.99 -7.82
C VAL A 10 -5.94 6.50 -6.39
N ASN A 11 -6.21 5.22 -6.17
CA ASN A 11 -5.99 4.64 -4.85
C ASN A 11 -4.52 4.24 -4.74
N LEU A 12 -3.88 4.70 -3.67
CA LEU A 12 -2.55 4.24 -3.29
C LEU A 12 -2.70 3.12 -2.26
N PHE A 13 -1.75 2.21 -2.27
CA PHE A 13 -1.74 1.07 -1.38
C PHE A 13 -0.44 1.02 -0.61
N LYS A 14 -0.57 0.78 0.69
CA LYS A 14 0.55 0.34 1.53
C LYS A 14 0.42 -1.16 1.78
N ILE A 15 1.52 -1.88 1.60
CA ILE A 15 1.65 -3.30 1.89
C ILE A 15 2.42 -3.45 3.20
N LEU A 16 1.85 -4.20 4.14
CA LEU A 16 2.44 -4.48 5.45
C LEU A 16 2.39 -5.97 5.75
N ASP A 17 3.31 -6.40 6.60
CA ASP A 17 3.23 -7.72 7.23
C ASP A 17 2.23 -7.65 8.40
N PRO A 18 1.40 -8.70 8.62
CA PRO A 18 0.49 -8.76 9.76
C PRO A 18 1.17 -8.54 11.12
N SER A 19 2.45 -8.92 11.27
CA SER A 19 3.23 -8.70 12.49
C SER A 19 3.48 -7.22 12.82
N GLU A 20 3.34 -6.32 11.85
CA GLU A 20 3.37 -4.86 12.09
C GLU A 20 2.13 -4.39 12.87
N PHE A 21 1.09 -5.23 12.99
CA PHE A 21 -0.11 -4.99 13.77
C PHE A 21 -0.20 -6.00 14.93
N PRO A 22 0.46 -5.74 16.08
CA PRO A 22 0.49 -6.69 17.21
C PRO A 22 -0.89 -7.00 17.81
N THR A 23 -1.86 -6.11 17.61
CA THR A 23 -3.27 -6.29 18.04
C THR A 23 -4.20 -6.70 16.91
N GLY A 24 -3.65 -7.08 15.75
CA GLY A 24 -4.40 -7.37 14.52
C GLY A 24 -4.67 -6.12 13.67
N ALA A 25 -4.91 -6.34 12.38
CA ALA A 25 -5.22 -5.27 11.44
C ALA A 25 -6.50 -4.51 11.85
N PRO A 26 -6.49 -3.16 11.81
CA PRO A 26 -7.63 -2.38 12.26
C PRO A 26 -8.81 -2.51 11.29
N SER A 27 -10.02 -2.32 11.82
CA SER A 27 -11.21 -2.16 10.98
C SER A 27 -11.22 -0.77 10.33
N ALA A 28 -11.90 -0.63 9.19
CA ALA A 28 -12.09 0.66 8.51
C ALA A 28 -12.65 1.75 9.46
N ALA A 29 -13.58 1.38 10.33
CA ALA A 29 -14.20 2.31 11.30
C ALA A 29 -13.22 2.83 12.37
N SER A 30 -12.12 2.12 12.61
CA SER A 30 -11.13 2.50 13.63
C SER A 30 -9.96 3.29 13.07
N LEU A 31 -9.82 3.37 11.73
CA LEU A 31 -8.69 4.00 11.05
C LEU A 31 -8.50 5.46 11.48
N SER A 32 -9.57 6.27 11.50
CA SER A 32 -9.49 7.68 11.88
C SER A 32 -9.00 7.93 13.32
N SER A 33 -9.06 6.92 14.19
CA SER A 33 -8.54 7.00 15.56
C SER A 33 -7.05 6.63 15.68
N ILE A 34 -6.45 6.13 14.61
CA ILE A 34 -5.04 5.75 14.56
C ILE A 34 -4.22 6.97 14.14
N SER A 35 -3.44 7.51 15.08
CA SER A 35 -2.57 8.67 14.81
C SER A 35 -1.54 8.36 13.73
N THR A 36 -0.93 7.17 13.77
CA THR A 36 0.13 6.75 12.85
C THR A 36 -0.03 5.27 12.54
N MET A 37 -0.14 4.94 11.26
CA MET A 37 -0.15 3.57 10.75
C MET A 37 1.26 2.97 10.79
N PRO A 38 1.39 1.63 10.92
CA PRO A 38 2.70 0.99 10.85
C PRO A 38 3.40 1.21 9.50
N SER A 39 4.73 1.11 9.53
CA SER A 39 5.62 1.21 8.37
C SER A 39 6.66 0.10 8.41
N THR A 40 7.17 -0.29 7.24
CA THR A 40 8.12 -1.39 7.13
C THR A 40 9.51 -0.98 7.64
N ALA A 41 10.36 -1.96 7.94
CA ALA A 41 11.77 -1.70 8.25
C ALA A 41 12.48 -0.90 7.13
N LEU A 42 12.13 -1.18 5.86
CA LEU A 42 12.68 -0.47 4.71
C LEU A 42 12.26 1.01 4.72
N ASP A 43 10.98 1.31 4.96
CA ASP A 43 10.48 2.68 5.05
C ASP A 43 11.23 3.48 6.13
N LYS A 44 11.41 2.87 7.31
CA LYS A 44 12.12 3.47 8.44
C LYS A 44 13.59 3.74 8.10
N SER A 45 14.22 2.87 7.31
CA SER A 45 15.63 3.02 6.91
C SER A 45 15.84 4.09 5.84
N GLU A 46 14.87 4.29 4.94
CA GLU A 46 14.98 5.23 3.82
C GLU A 46 14.34 6.60 4.11
N GLY A 47 13.50 6.69 5.15
CA GLY A 47 12.91 7.94 5.64
C GLY A 47 11.65 8.38 4.88
N PHE A 48 11.00 7.47 4.16
CA PHE A 48 9.73 7.70 3.47
C PHE A 48 8.92 6.41 3.40
N ILE A 49 7.59 6.50 3.23
CA ILE A 49 6.73 5.33 3.14
C ILE A 49 6.55 4.91 1.68
N HIS A 50 6.92 3.68 1.36
CA HIS A 50 6.68 3.09 0.04
C HIS A 50 5.19 2.83 -0.17
N MET A 51 4.65 3.43 -1.23
CA MET A 51 3.29 3.19 -1.69
C MET A 51 3.33 2.55 -3.09
N ALA A 52 2.24 1.92 -3.48
CA ALA A 52 2.05 1.38 -4.81
C ALA A 52 0.66 1.73 -5.33
N ARG A 53 0.53 1.93 -6.64
CA ARG A 53 -0.78 1.88 -7.29
C ARG A 53 -1.26 0.44 -7.41
N ALA A 54 -2.55 0.25 -7.67
CA ALA A 54 -3.16 -1.04 -7.99
C ALA A 54 -2.33 -1.87 -8.98
N ARG A 55 -1.99 -1.29 -10.14
CA ARG A 55 -1.18 -1.96 -11.18
C ARG A 55 0.25 -2.31 -10.77
N GLN A 56 0.75 -1.69 -9.70
CA GLN A 56 2.12 -1.80 -9.25
C GLN A 56 2.28 -2.86 -8.15
N LEU A 57 1.20 -3.29 -7.49
CA LEU A 57 1.23 -4.21 -6.36
C LEU A 57 2.00 -5.52 -6.62
N SER A 58 1.88 -6.08 -7.83
CA SER A 58 2.49 -7.38 -8.17
C SER A 58 4.01 -7.40 -7.98
N LEU A 59 4.72 -6.29 -8.28
CA LEU A 59 6.18 -6.26 -8.22
C LEU A 59 6.72 -6.20 -6.77
N PRO A 60 6.28 -5.26 -5.90
CA PRO A 60 6.67 -5.28 -4.49
C PRO A 60 6.29 -6.58 -3.79
N LEU A 61 5.11 -7.14 -4.07
CA LEU A 61 4.69 -8.41 -3.47
C LEU A 61 5.63 -9.57 -3.84
N SER A 62 5.97 -9.69 -5.12
CA SER A 62 6.87 -10.74 -5.58
C SER A 62 8.33 -10.55 -5.12
N ARG A 63 8.73 -9.32 -4.73
CA ARG A 63 10.10 -9.02 -4.30
C ARG A 63 10.31 -9.06 -2.80
N PHE A 64 9.36 -8.51 -2.03
CA PHE A 64 9.51 -8.27 -0.59
C PHE A 64 8.61 -9.17 0.26
N PHE A 65 7.56 -9.75 -0.34
CA PHE A 65 6.58 -10.57 0.36
C PHE A 65 6.51 -12.00 -0.21
N ALA A 66 7.52 -12.43 -0.96
CA ALA A 66 7.53 -13.72 -1.65
C ALA A 66 7.46 -14.94 -0.73
N ASP A 67 7.91 -14.80 0.52
CA ASP A 67 7.99 -15.89 1.50
C ASP A 67 6.90 -15.81 2.59
N VAL A 68 5.94 -14.89 2.45
CA VAL A 68 4.80 -14.78 3.38
C VAL A 68 3.51 -15.26 2.71
N ASP A 69 2.65 -15.88 3.52
CA ASP A 69 1.33 -16.36 3.11
C ASP A 69 0.21 -15.36 3.44
N GLU A 70 0.49 -14.32 4.22
CA GLU A 70 -0.49 -13.31 4.61
C GLU A 70 0.12 -11.92 4.50
N ILE A 71 -0.64 -10.97 3.96
CA ILE A 71 -0.30 -9.54 3.95
C ILE A 71 -1.47 -8.72 4.45
N VAL A 72 -1.18 -7.48 4.84
CA VAL A 72 -2.17 -6.44 5.06
C VAL A 72 -2.03 -5.39 3.97
N LEU A 73 -3.10 -5.19 3.19
CA LEU A 73 -3.23 -4.10 2.23
C LEU A 73 -4.02 -2.95 2.86
N VAL A 74 -3.41 -1.78 2.92
CA VAL A 74 -4.05 -0.55 3.38
C VAL A 74 -4.32 0.32 2.16
N ARG A 75 -5.58 0.68 1.94
CA ARG A 75 -5.98 1.60 0.88
C ARG A 75 -5.93 3.04 1.41
N VAL A 76 -5.18 3.87 0.68
CA VAL A 76 -4.85 5.25 1.03
C VAL A 76 -5.52 6.17 0.03
N VAL A 77 -6.25 7.15 0.56
CA VAL A 77 -7.03 8.10 -0.23
C VAL A 77 -6.08 9.14 -0.82
N TRP A 78 -5.90 9.12 -2.15
CA TRP A 78 -4.96 10.02 -2.85
C TRP A 78 -5.15 11.49 -2.52
N ASP A 79 -6.40 11.97 -2.48
CA ASP A 79 -6.66 13.38 -2.20
C ASP A 79 -6.19 13.84 -0.81
N LYS A 80 -6.01 12.92 0.14
CA LYS A 80 -5.49 13.23 1.48
C LYS A 80 -3.96 13.27 1.55
N VAL A 81 -3.26 12.64 0.60
CA VAL A 81 -1.80 12.46 0.65
C VAL A 81 -1.04 13.11 -0.51
N LYS A 82 -1.72 13.49 -1.60
CA LYS A 82 -1.11 13.93 -2.87
C LYS A 82 -0.05 15.03 -2.76
N ASP A 83 -0.18 15.92 -1.78
CA ASP A 83 0.75 17.04 -1.59
C ASP A 83 2.08 16.61 -0.95
N ASP A 84 2.11 15.44 -0.32
CA ASP A 84 3.27 14.87 0.37
C ASP A 84 3.92 13.71 -0.41
N ILE A 85 3.50 13.47 -1.67
CA ILE A 85 3.97 12.36 -2.49
C ILE A 85 5.12 12.81 -3.41
N ARG A 86 6.24 12.08 -3.33
CA ARG A 86 7.31 12.09 -4.33
C ARG A 86 7.17 10.89 -5.26
N TRP A 87 7.41 11.08 -6.55
CA TRP A 87 7.43 10.01 -7.53
C TRP A 87 8.86 9.72 -7.93
N ASP A 88 9.33 8.49 -7.67
CA ASP A 88 10.68 8.07 -8.01
C ASP A 88 10.67 6.98 -9.08
N LYS A 89 11.52 7.14 -10.09
CA LYS A 89 11.69 6.16 -11.16
C LYS A 89 12.50 4.97 -10.68
N ILE A 90 12.00 3.78 -10.95
CA ILE A 90 12.76 2.55 -10.77
C ILE A 90 13.45 2.15 -12.09
N SER A 91 14.40 1.21 -12.01
CA SER A 91 15.20 0.78 -13.17
C SER A 91 14.39 0.21 -14.34
N SER A 92 13.17 -0.27 -14.10
CA SER A 92 12.25 -0.73 -15.14
C SER A 92 11.52 0.41 -15.88
N GLY A 93 11.74 1.67 -15.48
CA GLY A 93 11.13 2.85 -16.10
C GLY A 93 9.77 3.25 -15.55
N ASP A 94 9.20 2.50 -14.60
CA ASP A 94 7.96 2.88 -13.90
C ASP A 94 8.27 3.82 -12.71
N GLU A 95 7.26 4.56 -12.25
CA GLU A 95 7.38 5.55 -11.17
C GLU A 95 6.55 5.11 -9.95
N TYR A 96 7.21 4.98 -8.80
CA TYR A 96 6.57 4.58 -7.54
C TYR A 96 6.32 5.80 -6.64
N PRO A 97 5.14 5.88 -6.00
CA PRO A 97 4.83 6.94 -5.06
C PRO A 97 5.47 6.67 -3.69
N HIS A 98 6.15 7.66 -3.16
CA HIS A 98 6.73 7.66 -1.82
C HIS A 98 6.11 8.80 -1.00
N LEU A 99 5.52 8.46 0.15
CA LEU A 99 4.96 9.46 1.07
C LEU A 99 6.08 10.00 1.96
N LEU A 100 6.28 11.32 1.95
CA LEU A 100 7.37 12.00 2.64
C LEU A 100 7.05 12.38 4.10
N ARG A 101 6.06 11.71 4.69
CA ARG A 101 5.63 11.85 6.08
C ARG A 101 5.08 10.51 6.57
N ASP A 102 4.81 10.43 7.87
CA ASP A 102 4.09 9.29 8.44
C ASP A 102 2.69 9.15 7.81
N LEU A 103 2.30 7.90 7.56
CA LEU A 103 0.93 7.56 7.15
C LEU A 103 0.02 7.62 8.38
N ARG A 104 -1.05 8.42 8.32
CA ARG A 104 -2.04 8.53 9.40
C ARG A 104 -3.21 7.62 9.08
N GLY A 105 -3.89 7.11 10.10
CA GLY A 105 -5.07 6.28 9.86
C GLY A 105 -6.19 7.05 9.16
N ASP A 106 -6.34 8.35 9.41
CA ASP A 106 -7.29 9.21 8.68
C ASP A 106 -6.89 9.42 7.20
N ASP A 107 -5.68 9.07 6.75
CA ASP A 107 -5.36 9.07 5.31
C ASP A 107 -5.97 7.86 4.58
N CYS A 108 -6.44 6.86 5.32
CA CYS A 108 -6.86 5.56 4.82
C CYS A 108 -8.39 5.41 4.92
N ASP A 109 -8.98 4.66 3.98
CA ASP A 109 -10.41 4.35 4.01
C ASP A 109 -10.69 2.86 4.28
N GLU A 110 -9.75 1.98 3.95
CA GLU A 110 -9.95 0.54 4.12
C GLU A 110 -8.65 -0.21 4.38
N VAL A 111 -8.75 -1.30 5.14
CA VAL A 111 -7.67 -2.26 5.41
C VAL A 111 -8.19 -3.65 5.14
N LYS A 112 -7.41 -4.44 4.42
CA LYS A 112 -7.75 -5.81 4.06
C LYS A 112 -6.59 -6.74 4.34
N VAL A 113 -6.86 -7.78 5.11
CA VAL A 113 -5.96 -8.92 5.25
C VAL A 113 -6.15 -9.84 4.05
N VAL A 114 -5.07 -10.15 3.33
CA VAL A 114 -5.10 -10.99 2.14
C VAL A 114 -4.21 -12.21 2.37
N GLN A 115 -4.84 -13.38 2.32
CA GLN A 115 -4.19 -14.68 2.37
C GLN A 115 -3.78 -15.10 0.96
N ARG A 116 -2.57 -15.63 0.79
CA ARG A 116 -2.02 -16.07 -0.48
C ARG A 116 -2.74 -17.31 -1.03
N GLU A 117 -3.26 -18.15 -0.14
CA GLU A 117 -4.07 -19.34 -0.47
C GLU A 117 -3.39 -20.29 -1.48
N GLY A 118 -2.06 -20.42 -1.41
CA GLY A 118 -1.27 -21.28 -2.30
C GLY A 118 -1.12 -20.78 -3.74
N LYS A 119 -1.59 -19.56 -4.06
CA LYS A 119 -1.40 -18.89 -5.35
C LYS A 119 -0.13 -18.05 -5.36
N ASP A 120 0.38 -17.65 -6.51
CA ASP A 120 1.38 -16.57 -6.54
C ASP A 120 0.72 -15.20 -6.32
N TRP A 121 1.47 -14.25 -5.76
CA TRP A 121 0.93 -12.92 -5.45
C TRP A 121 0.24 -12.20 -6.62
N PRO A 122 0.77 -12.22 -7.85
CA PRO A 122 0.07 -11.61 -8.98
C PRO A 122 -1.32 -12.22 -9.23
N GLU A 123 -1.45 -13.55 -9.14
CA GLU A 123 -2.73 -14.25 -9.28
C GLU A 123 -3.66 -13.93 -8.11
N ARG A 124 -3.10 -13.83 -6.90
CA ARG A 124 -3.88 -13.51 -5.71
C ARG A 124 -4.46 -12.10 -5.75
N ILE A 125 -3.68 -11.11 -6.18
CA ILE A 125 -4.13 -9.71 -6.34
C ILE A 125 -5.14 -9.58 -7.48
N GLU A 126 -4.99 -10.32 -8.57
CA GLU A 126 -5.99 -10.37 -9.64
C GLU A 126 -7.34 -10.89 -9.13
N SER A 127 -7.34 -11.84 -8.19
CA SER A 127 -8.56 -12.30 -7.53
C SER A 127 -9.20 -11.22 -6.64
N GLU A 128 -8.44 -10.20 -6.21
CA GLU A 128 -8.90 -9.04 -5.43
C GLU A 128 -9.24 -7.81 -6.29
N LYS A 129 -9.27 -7.95 -7.62
CA LYS A 129 -9.41 -6.78 -8.51
C LYS A 129 -10.67 -5.95 -8.28
N GLY A 130 -11.77 -6.57 -7.85
CA GLY A 130 -13.01 -5.86 -7.56
C GLY A 130 -12.86 -4.84 -6.42
N TRP A 131 -11.86 -5.01 -5.56
CA TRP A 131 -11.55 -4.12 -4.44
C TRP A 131 -10.32 -3.23 -4.71
N VAL A 132 -9.29 -3.79 -5.34
CA VAL A 132 -8.05 -3.05 -5.65
C VAL A 132 -8.30 -1.96 -6.71
N TRP A 133 -9.28 -2.15 -7.59
CA TRP A 133 -9.62 -1.21 -8.67
C TRP A 133 -10.96 -0.50 -8.49
N SER A 134 -11.59 -0.62 -7.31
CA SER A 134 -12.83 0.10 -6.98
C SER A 134 -12.58 1.57 -6.67
#